data_AF-A0A1B5D270-F1
#
_entry.id   AF-A0A1B5D270-F1
#
_cell.length_a   1.000
_cell.length_b   1.000
_cell.length_c   1.000
_cell.angle_alpha   90.00
_cell.angle_beta   90.00
_cell.angle_gamma   90.00
#
_symmetry.space_group_name_H-M   'P 1'
#
loop_
_entity.id
_entity.type
_entity.pdbx_description
1 polymer ?
#
loop_
_entity_poly.entity_id
_entity_poly.type
_entity_poly.pdbx_seq_one_letter_code
_entity_poly.pdbx_strand_id
1 'polypeptide(L)' 'MKAMFPATDKVGEFHVFDIGGNKLRLIASVQYRMQRVYIEHLLDHRDYEKDKWKEKNR' A
#
# COMPACT_ATOMS: atom_id res chain seq x y z
N MET A 1 -6.32 -2.54 10.71
CA MET A 1 -6.30 -2.82 9.26
C MET A 1 -6.53 -4.30 8.97
N LYS A 2 -5.67 -5.22 9.44
CA LYS A 2 -5.79 -6.67 9.15
C LYS A 2 -7.13 -7.33 9.48
N ALA A 3 -7.85 -6.86 10.51
CA ALA A 3 -9.18 -7.41 10.84
C ALA A 3 -10.22 -7.19 9.72
N MET A 4 -10.16 -6.05 9.02
CA MET A 4 -11.08 -5.74 7.91
C MET A 4 -10.47 -6.08 6.54
N PHE A 5 -9.15 -6.00 6.41
CA PHE A 5 -8.41 -6.33 5.19
C PHE A 5 -7.28 -7.31 5.52
N PRO A 6 -7.57 -8.63 5.59
CA PRO A 6 -6.59 -9.63 6.04
C PRO A 6 -5.38 -9.76 5.12
N ALA A 7 -5.58 -9.55 3.82
CA ALA A 7 -4.54 -9.59 2.79
C ALA A 7 -3.67 -8.31 2.75
N THR A 8 -3.93 -7.32 3.60
CA THR A 8 -3.11 -6.11 3.65
C THR A 8 -1.79 -6.35 4.35
N ASP A 9 -0.71 -5.95 3.69
CA ASP A 9 0.63 -5.95 4.26
C ASP A 9 1.03 -4.56 4.76
N LYS A 10 1.79 -4.52 5.86
CA LYS A 10 2.38 -3.28 6.38
C LYS A 10 3.86 -3.26 6.00
N VAL A 11 4.28 -2.25 5.25
CA VAL A 11 5.65 -2.07 4.78
C VAL A 11 6.13 -0.69 5.24
N GLY A 12 6.89 -0.65 6.33
CA GLY A 12 7.24 0.61 6.99
C GLY A 12 5.99 1.35 7.45
N GLU A 13 5.84 2.61 7.04
CA GLU A 13 4.68 3.46 7.32
C GLU A 13 3.48 3.19 6.39
N PHE A 14 3.67 2.39 5.34
CA PHE A 14 2.64 2.14 4.33
C PHE A 14 1.85 0.85 4.60
N HIS A 15 0.62 0.86 4.10
CA HIS A 15 -0.22 -0.31 3.93
C HIS A 15 -0.34 -0.62 2.45
N VAL A 16 -0.12 -1.87 2.07
CA VAL A 16 -0.23 -2.37 0.70
C VAL A 16 -1.49 -3.23 0.60
N PHE A 17 -2.36 -2.88 -0.33
CA PHE A 17 -3.64 -3.55 -0.55
C PHE A 17 -3.68 -4.21 -1.93
N ASP A 18 -4.10 -5.46 -1.95
CA ASP A 18 -4.39 -6.20 -3.17
C ASP A 18 -5.81 -5.87 -3.63
N ILE A 19 -5.95 -5.27 -4.82
CA ILE A 19 -7.25 -4.86 -5.36
C ILE A 19 -7.45 -5.31 -6.82
N GLY A 20 -8.69 -5.23 -7.30
CA GLY A 20 -9.02 -5.55 -8.70
C GLY A 20 -8.78 -7.02 -9.07
N GLY A 21 -9.00 -7.95 -8.13
CA GLY A 21 -8.72 -9.37 -8.32
C GLY A 21 -7.23 -9.68 -8.27
N ASN A 22 -6.50 -9.08 -7.33
CA ASN A 22 -5.05 -9.24 -7.13
C ASN A 22 -4.17 -8.72 -8.28
N LYS A 23 -4.73 -7.90 -9.18
CA LYS A 23 -4.01 -7.36 -10.35
C LYS A 23 -3.22 -6.10 -10.03
N LEU A 24 -3.62 -5.38 -8.98
CA LEU A 24 -3.05 -4.10 -8.59
C LEU A 24 -2.62 -4.12 -7.12
N ARG A 25 -1.67 -3.23 -6.80
CA ARG A 25 -1.19 -2.90 -5.47
C ARG A 25 -1.47 -1.44 -5.20
N LEU A 26 -2.38 -1.17 -4.28
CA LEU A 26 -2.61 0.17 -3.75
C LEU A 26 -1.74 0.36 -2.52
N ILE A 27 -0.90 1.38 -2.53
CA ILE A 27 0.03 1.68 -1.46
C ILE A 27 -0.43 2.98 -0.81
N ALA A 28 -0.71 2.94 0.49
CA ALA A 28 -1.24 4.08 1.21
C ALA A 28 -0.55 4.30 2.55
N SER A 29 -0.31 5.56 2.89
CA SER A 29 0.05 5.95 4.25
C SER A 29 -1.22 6.27 5.06
N VAL A 30 -1.20 5.97 6.37
CA VAL A 30 -2.37 6.14 7.24
C VAL A 30 -1.99 6.96 8.46
N GLN A 31 -2.58 8.16 8.55
CA GLN A 31 -2.47 9.01 9.74
C GLN A 31 -3.64 8.71 10.67
N TYR A 32 -3.45 7.76 11.59
CA TYR A 32 -4.52 7.28 12.47
C TYR A 32 -5.14 8.38 13.36
N ARG A 33 -4.30 9.27 13.92
CA ARG A 33 -4.77 10.36 14.78
C ARG A 33 -5.69 11.34 14.05
N MET A 34 -5.35 11.68 12.80
CA MET A 34 -6.15 12.55 11.96
C MET A 34 -7.26 11.81 11.20
N GLN A 35 -7.32 10.48 11.30
CA GLN A 35 -8.19 9.60 10.52
C GLN A 35 -8.10 9.87 9.00
N ARG A 36 -6.88 10.06 8.49
CA ARG A 36 -6.63 10.30 7.06
C ARG A 36 -5.87 9.15 6.42
N VAL A 37 -6.26 8.83 5.19
CA VAL A 37 -5.59 7.85 4.33
C VAL A 37 -5.12 8.59 3.09
N TYR A 38 -3.85 8.43 2.75
CA TYR A 38 -3.25 9.02 1.57
C TYR A 38 -2.85 7.90 0.63
N ILE A 39 -3.36 7.94 -0.60
CA ILE A 39 -2.98 7.00 -1.65
C ILE A 39 -1.70 7.54 -2.28
N GLU A 40 -0.59 6.83 -2.08
CA GLU A 40 0.72 7.24 -2.57
C GLU A 40 0.96 6.69 -3.98
N HIS A 41 0.60 5.42 -4.17
CA HIS A 41 0.80 4.71 -5.43
C HIS A 41 -0.33 3.73 -5.72
N LEU A 42 -0.61 3.56 -7.01
CA LEU A 42 -1.43 2.47 -7.54
C LEU A 42 -0.64 1.83 -8.68
N LEU A 43 -0.19 0.59 -8.46
CA LEU A 43 0.73 -0.11 -9.36
C LEU A 43 0.12 -1.42 -9.83
N ASP A 44 0.50 -1.88 -11.02
CA ASP A 44 0.33 -3.27 -11.38
C ASP A 44 1.36 -4.15 -10.65
N HIS A 45 1.20 -5.47 -10.71
CA HIS A 45 2.10 -6.39 -10.04
C HIS A 45 3.56 -6.25 -10.50
N ARG A 46 3.78 -6.03 -11.81
CA ARG A 46 5.14 -5.94 -12.39
C ARG A 46 5.85 -4.67 -11.95
N ASP A 47 5.13 -3.57 -11.81
CA ASP A 47 5.70 -2.31 -11.33
C ASP A 47 5.91 -2.31 -9.82
N TYR A 48 5.06 -3.00 -9.06
CA TYR A 48 5.26 -3.21 -7.64
C TYR A 48 6.54 -4.00 -7.35
N GLU A 49 6.78 -5.09 -8.06
CA GLU A 49 7.96 -5.97 -7.88
C GLU A 49 9.30 -5.29 -8.17
N LYS A 50 9.30 -4.21 -8.96
CA LYS A 50 10.52 -3.43 -9.22
C LYS A 50 10.99 -2.63 -7.99
N ASP A 51 10.20 -2.55 -6.93
CA ASP A 51 10.52 -1.92 -5.65
C ASP A 51 10.91 -0.44 -5.67
N LYS A 52 10.89 0.22 -6.84
CA LYS A 52 11.19 1.65 -7.00
C LYS A 52 10.32 2.56 -6.14
N TRP A 53 9.11 2.13 -5.80
CA TRP A 53 8.20 2.88 -4.93
C TRP A 53 8.72 3.00 -3.48
N LYS A 54 9.67 2.16 -3.07
CA LYS A 54 10.31 2.21 -1.74
C LYS A 54 11.40 3.29 -1.64
N GLU A 55 11.95 3.74 -2.76
CA GLU A 55 13.12 4.64 -2.80
C GLU A 55 12.85 6.04 -2.25
N LYS A 56 11.59 6.51 -2.28
CA LYS A 56 11.21 7.83 -1.74
C LYS A 56 11.29 7.94 -0.21
N ASN A 57 11.59 6.85 0.51
CA ASN A 57 11.53 6.78 1.98
C ASN A 57 12.85 6.40 2.65
N ARG A 58 13.98 6.53 1.95
CA ARG A 58 15.33 6.37 2.52
C ARG A 58 15.92 7.72 2.87
#